data_AF-A0A536HLX0-F1
#
_entry.id   AF-A0A536HLX0-F1
#
_cell.length_a   1.000
_cell.length_b   1.000
_cell.length_c   1.000
_cell.angle_alpha   90.00
_cell.angle_beta   90.00
_cell.angle_gamma   90.00
#
_symmetry.space_group_name_H-M   'P 1'
#
loop_
_entity.id
_entity.type
_entity.pdbx_description
1 polymer ?
#
loop_
_entity_poly.entity_id
_entity_poly.type
_entity_poly.pdbx_seq_one_letter_code
_entity_poly.pdbx_strand_id
1 'polypeptide(L)'
;MPDPHCDDWNQLDFFYSGREYERFQEWIREEIAAGRVREVRIPWRAGWGNAWDEHWYQCRSCGQRWRLVGPDPPFRGIFKKVRRKGLFGWASADDH
;
A
#
# COMPACT_ATOMS: atom_id res chain seq x y z
N MET A 1 -1.44 -7.71 -21.32
CA MET A 1 -1.76 -8.03 -19.91
C MET A 1 -0.64 -7.41 -19.11
N PRO A 2 -0.89 -6.40 -18.26
CA PRO A 2 0.21 -5.73 -17.57
C PRO A 2 0.94 -6.70 -16.64
N ASP A 3 2.25 -6.52 -16.61
CA ASP A 3 3.32 -7.41 -16.19
C ASP A 3 3.23 -7.91 -14.72
N PRO A 4 3.88 -9.03 -14.37
CA PRO A 4 4.07 -9.51 -12.98
C PRO A 4 4.91 -8.57 -12.09
N HIS A 5 5.30 -7.41 -12.61
CA HIS A 5 6.05 -6.38 -11.91
C HIS A 5 5.08 -5.47 -11.16
N CYS A 6 4.91 -5.72 -9.87
CA CYS A 6 4.19 -4.87 -8.93
C CYS A 6 4.82 -3.48 -8.70
N ASP A 7 5.75 -3.05 -9.55
CA ASP A 7 6.21 -1.67 -9.70
C ASP A 7 5.27 -0.87 -10.64
N ASP A 8 4.51 -1.57 -11.51
CA ASP A 8 3.57 -0.99 -12.48
C ASP A 8 2.18 -0.71 -11.91
N TRP A 9 1.94 -1.01 -10.64
CA TRP A 9 0.69 -0.65 -9.98
C TRP A 9 0.51 0.88 -10.03
N ASN A 10 -0.44 1.35 -10.83
CA ASN A 10 -0.68 2.77 -10.97
C ASN A 10 -1.11 3.37 -9.63
N GLN A 11 -0.34 4.37 -9.18
CA GLN A 11 -0.73 5.14 -8.00
C GLN A 11 -2.02 5.89 -8.31
N LEU A 12 -2.99 5.81 -7.40
CA LEU A 12 -4.24 6.53 -7.47
C LEU A 12 -4.23 7.61 -6.40
N ASP A 13 -4.23 8.86 -6.84
CA ASP A 13 -4.32 10.02 -5.95
C ASP A 13 -5.73 10.24 -5.39
N PHE A 14 -6.75 9.65 -6.02
CA PHE A 14 -8.13 9.64 -5.56
C PHE A 14 -8.99 8.63 -6.33
N PHE A 15 -10.09 8.19 -5.73
CA PHE A 15 -11.17 7.49 -6.43
C PHE A 15 -12.28 8.49 -6.78
N TYR A 16 -12.86 8.44 -7.99
CA TYR A 16 -13.97 9.33 -8.37
C TYR A 16 -15.29 8.90 -7.74
N SER A 17 -15.42 7.64 -7.33
CA SER A 17 -16.64 7.09 -6.75
C SER A 17 -16.36 5.89 -5.85
N GLY A 18 -17.25 5.65 -4.87
CA GLY A 18 -17.19 4.44 -4.03
C GLY A 18 -17.17 3.14 -4.85
N ARG A 19 -17.86 3.12 -6.00
CA ARG A 19 -17.87 1.98 -6.93
C ARG A 19 -16.50 1.65 -7.53
N GLU A 20 -15.68 2.67 -7.81
CA GLU A 20 -14.31 2.43 -8.29
C GLU A 20 -13.45 1.84 -7.19
N TYR A 21 -13.63 2.34 -5.97
CA TYR A 21 -12.96 1.81 -4.79
C TYR A 21 -13.34 0.34 -4.53
N GLU A 22 -14.63 0.00 -4.61
CA GLU A 22 -15.11 -1.39 -4.49
C GLU A 22 -14.48 -2.30 -5.55
N ARG A 23 -14.49 -1.90 -6.82
CA ARG A 23 -13.83 -2.67 -7.90
C ARG A 23 -12.33 -2.82 -7.67
N PHE A 24 -11.68 -1.79 -7.14
CA PHE A 24 -10.27 -1.84 -6.80
C PHE A 24 -9.99 -2.82 -5.64
N GLN A 25 -10.88 -2.85 -4.65
CA GLN A 25 -10.82 -3.85 -3.57
C GLN A 25 -11.01 -5.27 -4.10
N GLU A 26 -11.94 -5.50 -5.04
CA GLU A 26 -12.13 -6.81 -5.66
C GLU A 26 -10.86 -7.25 -6.39
N TRP A 27 -10.31 -6.37 -7.23
CA TRP A 27 -9.06 -6.64 -7.95
C TRP A 27 -7.90 -7.01 -7.01
N ILE A 28 -7.71 -6.27 -5.91
CA ILE A 28 -6.60 -6.58 -5.00
C ILE A 28 -6.82 -7.89 -4.22
N ARG A 29 -8.08 -8.27 -3.96
CA ARG A 29 -8.41 -9.58 -3.37
C ARG A 29 -8.06 -10.71 -4.32
N GLU A 30 -8.30 -10.54 -5.62
CA GLU A 30 -7.87 -11.51 -6.64
C GLU A 30 -6.34 -11.64 -6.67
N GLU A 31 -5.60 -10.53 -6.56
CA GLU A 31 -4.14 -10.55 -6.48
C GLU A 31 -3.60 -11.24 -5.22
N ILE A 32 -4.30 -11.11 -4.08
CA ILE A 32 -4.00 -11.83 -2.84
C ILE A 32 -4.31 -13.33 -3.01
N ALA A 33 -5.45 -13.67 -3.58
CA ALA A 33 -5.87 -15.05 -3.84
C ALA A 33 -4.91 -15.75 -4.82
N ALA A 34 -4.39 -15.02 -5.81
CA ALA A 34 -3.36 -15.49 -6.72
C ALA A 34 -1.97 -15.62 -6.07
N GLY A 35 -1.82 -15.21 -4.80
CA GLY A 35 -0.56 -15.28 -4.06
C GLY A 35 0.50 -14.27 -4.52
N ARG A 36 0.15 -13.31 -5.38
CA ARG A 36 1.06 -12.25 -5.85
C ARG A 36 1.29 -11.20 -4.76
N VAL A 37 0.28 -10.99 -3.92
CA VAL A 37 0.25 -9.96 -2.89
C VAL A 37 -0.14 -10.59 -1.56
N ARG A 38 0.27 -9.98 -0.45
CA ARG A 38 -0.27 -10.29 0.87
C ARG A 38 -0.70 -9.01 1.57
N GLU A 39 -1.79 -9.09 2.32
CA GLU A 39 -2.13 -8.06 3.29
C GLU A 39 -1.10 -8.06 4.42
N VAL A 40 -0.69 -6.88 4.87
CA VAL A 40 0.23 -6.70 5.98
C VAL A 40 -0.39 -5.77 7.01
N ARG A 41 -0.17 -6.04 8.29
CA ARG A 41 -0.64 -5.17 9.36
C ARG A 41 -0.04 -3.77 9.21
N ILE A 42 -0.89 -2.76 9.40
CA ILE A 42 -0.47 -1.37 9.49
C ILE A 42 0.55 -1.23 10.64
N PRO A 43 1.76 -0.71 10.39
CA PRO A 43 2.67 -0.38 11.48
C PRO A 43 2.04 0.75 12.30
N TRP A 44 1.96 0.58 13.63
CA TRP A 44 1.40 1.57 14.56
C TRP A 44 1.94 3.01 14.35
N ARG A 45 3.17 3.14 13.87
CA ARG A 45 3.85 4.43 13.64
C ARG A 45 3.68 5.00 12.22
N ALA A 46 3.05 4.26 11.31
CA ALA A 46 3.00 4.60 9.89
C ALA A 46 1.58 4.75 9.32
N GLY A 47 0.56 4.31 10.08
CA GLY A 47 -0.83 4.51 9.70
C GLY A 47 -1.38 5.86 10.14
N TRP A 48 -2.48 6.27 9.51
CA TRP A 48 -3.22 7.49 9.83
C TRP A 48 -4.09 7.36 11.10
N GLY A 49 -3.88 6.29 11.88
CA GLY A 49 -4.61 5.95 13.11
C GLY A 49 -5.75 4.95 12.87
N ASN A 50 -6.27 4.35 13.94
CA ASN A 50 -7.36 3.34 13.90
C ASN A 50 -8.70 3.87 13.39
N ALA A 51 -8.80 5.17 13.08
CA ALA A 51 -10.03 5.82 12.65
C ALA A 51 -10.29 5.71 11.14
N TRP A 52 -9.29 5.30 10.34
CA TRP A 52 -9.38 5.25 8.88
C TRP A 52 -9.42 3.80 8.39
N ASP A 53 -10.21 3.53 7.36
CA ASP A 53 -10.21 2.26 6.62
C ASP A 53 -8.94 2.17 5.77
N GLU A 54 -7.82 1.94 6.45
CA GLU A 54 -6.50 1.83 5.86
C GLU A 54 -6.08 0.36 5.77
N HIS A 55 -5.65 -0.05 4.59
CA HIS A 55 -5.20 -1.40 4.29
C HIS A 55 -3.83 -1.36 3.64
N TRP A 56 -2.92 -2.20 4.12
CA TRP A 56 -1.56 -2.27 3.58
C TRP A 56 -1.36 -3.59 2.88
N TYR A 57 -0.73 -3.51 1.72
CA TYR A 57 -0.44 -4.65 0.88
C TYR A 57 1.05 -4.71 0.58
N GLN A 58 1.58 -5.92 0.53
CA GLN A 58 2.95 -6.16 0.14
C GLN A 58 2.99 -7.14 -1.02
N CYS A 59 3.61 -6.71 -2.11
CA CYS A 59 3.93 -7.60 -3.21
C CYS A 59 4.94 -8.66 -2.77
N ARG A 60 4.66 -9.93 -3.05
CA ARG A 60 5.58 -11.03 -2.73
C ARG A 60 6.79 -11.09 -3.67
N SER A 61 6.64 -10.65 -4.91
CA SER A 61 7.70 -10.72 -5.93
C SER A 61 8.84 -9.74 -5.69
N CYS A 62 8.55 -8.44 -5.46
CA CYS A 62 9.59 -7.42 -5.25
C CYS A 62 9.66 -6.88 -3.81
N GLY A 63 8.72 -7.27 -2.94
CA GLY A 63 8.66 -6.78 -1.55
C GLY A 63 8.12 -5.35 -1.39
N GLN A 64 7.74 -4.66 -2.48
CA GLN A 64 7.16 -3.33 -2.48
C GLN A 64 5.85 -3.30 -1.68
N ARG A 65 5.68 -2.25 -0.87
CA ARG A 65 4.49 -2.03 -0.06
C ARG A 65 3.61 -0.96 -0.67
N TRP A 66 2.31 -1.16 -0.54
CA TRP A 66 1.26 -0.30 -1.06
C TRP A 66 0.28 -0.01 0.07
N ARG A 67 -0.15 1.24 0.17
CA ARG A 67 -1.22 1.65 1.10
C ARG A 67 -2.46 1.95 0.29
N LEU A 68 -3.57 1.38 0.70
CA LEU A 68 -4.90 1.72 0.26
C LEU A 68 -5.60 2.39 1.44
N VAL A 69 -6.12 3.59 1.23
CA VAL A 69 -6.98 4.26 2.20
C VAL A 69 -8.33 4.41 1.55
N GLY A 70 -9.38 3.94 2.22
CA GLY A 70 -10.75 4.09 1.78
C GLY A 70 -11.19 5.55 1.67
N PRO A 71 -12.19 5.86 0.82
CA PRO A 71 -12.82 7.17 0.80
C PRO A 71 -13.61 7.39 2.10
N ASP A 72 -13.31 8.49 2.80
CA ASP A 72 -14.04 8.94 3.99
C ASP A 72 -14.26 10.46 3.84
N PRO A 73 -15.48 10.93 3.58
CA PRO A 73 -15.72 12.30 3.12
C PRO A 73 -15.19 13.34 4.12
N PRO A 74 -14.41 14.35 3.67
CA PRO A 74 -14.18 14.81 2.29
C PRO A 74 -13.02 14.11 1.54
N PHE A 75 -12.36 13.13 2.16
CA PHE A 75 -11.25 12.38 1.59
C PHE A 75 -11.73 11.34 0.56
N ARG A 76 -11.13 11.32 -0.62
CA ARG A 76 -11.56 10.49 -1.76
C ARG A 76 -10.82 9.15 -1.86
N GLY A 77 -10.14 8.74 -0.80
CA GLY A 77 -9.30 7.55 -0.79
C GLY A 77 -7.99 7.76 -1.55
N ILE A 78 -6.98 6.95 -1.27
CA ILE A 78 -5.72 6.94 -2.04
C ILE A 78 -5.18 5.53 -2.18
N PHE A 79 -4.46 5.28 -3.26
CA PHE A 79 -3.62 4.11 -3.40
C PHE A 79 -2.20 4.52 -3.77
N LYS A 80 -1.26 4.37 -2.85
CA LYS A 80 0.12 4.84 -3.06
C LYS A 80 1.15 3.82 -2.65
N LYS A 81 2.28 3.85 -3.35
CA LYS A 81 3.47 3.10 -2.95
C LYS A 81 4.01 3.67 -1.65
N VAL A 82 4.13 2.81 -0.64
CA VAL A 82 4.86 3.14 0.58
C VAL A 82 6.32 2.88 0.29
N ARG A 83 7.07 3.96 0.05
CA ARG A 83 8.53 3.84 0.10
C ARG A 83 8.88 3.30 1.48
N ARG A 84 9.67 2.22 1.53
CA ARG A 84 10.40 1.87 2.76
C ARG A 84 11.08 3.17 3.17
N LYS A 85 10.64 3.82 4.27
CA LYS A 85 11.49 4.81 4.91
C LYS A 85 12.76 4.03 5.20
N GLY A 86 13.79 4.32 4.42
CA GLY A 86 15.11 3.83 4.71
C GLY A 86 15.33 4.10 6.18
N LEU A 87 15.78 3.08 6.87
CA LEU A 87 16.68 3.19 8.00
C LEU A 87 17.60 4.39 7.73
N PHE A 88 17.22 5.58 8.17
CA PHE A 88 18.09 6.74 8.15
C PHE A 88 19.04 6.49 9.30
N GLY A 89 20.30 6.33 8.93
CA GLY A 89 21.32 5.65 9.72
C GLY A 89 21.67 6.36 11.00
N TRP A 90 21.91 5.55 12.03
CA TRP A 90 22.89 5.80 13.09
C TRP A 90 23.57 4.47 13.37
N ALA A 91 24.47 4.10 12.47
CA ALA A 91 25.53 3.15 12.73
C ALA A 91 26.79 3.78 12.14
N SER A 92 27.24 4.88 12.73
CA SER A 92 28.67 5.20 12.72
C SER A 92 29.27 4.38 13.84
N ALA A 93 29.79 3.22 13.45
CA ALA A 93 30.78 2.48 14.20
C ALA A 93 32.10 2.69 13.47
N ASP A 94 32.91 3.61 13.98
CA ASP A 94 34.36 3.77 13.78
C ASP A 94 34.79 4.56 15.04
N ASP A 95 35.40 3.99 16.08
CA ASP A 95 36.76 3.45 16.19
C ASP A 95 37.82 4.35 15.53
N HIS A 96 38.41 5.28 16.29
CA HIS A 96 39.79 5.19 16.82
C HIS A 96 40.16 6.46 17.59
#